data_AF-A0AAW0IEN2-F1
#
_entry.id   AF-A0AAW0IEN2-F1
#
_cell.length_a   1.000
_cell.length_b   1.000
_cell.length_c   1.000
_cell.angle_alpha   90.00
_cell.angle_beta   90.00
_cell.angle_gamma   90.00
#
_symmetry.space_group_name_H-M   'P 1'
#
loop_
_entity.id
_entity.type
_entity.pdbx_description
1 polymer ?
#
loop_
_entity_poly.entity_id
_entity_poly.type
_entity_poly.pdbx_seq_one_letter_code
_entity_poly.pdbx_strand_id
1 'polypeptide(L)' 'MANAGPNTNGSKFFICTTKTEWLGGKHVVFEKVKEHCLRRCMNIVEAMERFGSRNGKTSKITISDCGQL' A
#
# COMPACT_ATOMS: atom_id res chain seq x y z
N MET A 1 -7.02 3.93 -0.79
CA MET A 1 -7.12 4.63 0.51
C MET A 1 -7.75 3.72 1.53
N ALA A 2 -7.12 3.57 2.71
CA ALA A 2 -7.75 2.87 3.82
C ALA A 2 -8.82 3.78 4.46
N ASN A 3 -9.94 3.19 4.86
CA ASN A 3 -11.10 3.91 5.42
C ASN A 3 -11.84 3.01 6.43
N ALA A 4 -12.80 3.60 7.13
CA ALA A 4 -13.73 2.94 8.05
C ALA A 4 -15.18 2.98 7.52
N GLY A 5 -15.35 3.00 6.18
CA GLY A 5 -16.63 3.18 5.50
C GLY A 5 -16.66 4.39 4.55
N PRO A 6 -17.80 4.62 3.87
CA PRO A 6 -17.95 5.72 2.91
C PRO A 6 -17.54 7.07 3.51
N ASN A 7 -16.77 7.86 2.76
CA ASN A 7 -16.35 9.22 3.13
C ASN A 7 -15.51 9.33 4.42
N THR A 8 -14.80 8.27 4.83
CA THR A 8 -13.92 8.28 6.01
C THR A 8 -12.43 8.15 5.66
N ASN A 9 -12.02 8.69 4.51
CA ASN A 9 -10.63 8.71 4.12
C ASN A 9 -9.84 9.67 5.03
N GLY A 10 -8.66 9.24 5.48
CA GLY A 10 -7.67 10.09 6.15
C GLY A 10 -6.32 10.01 5.42
N SER A 11 -5.22 9.90 6.16
CA SER A 11 -3.87 9.73 5.60
C SER A 11 -3.45 8.27 5.38
N LYS A 12 -4.25 7.30 5.86
CA LYS A 12 -3.90 5.88 5.77
C LYS A 12 -4.08 5.37 4.33
N PHE A 13 -3.04 4.76 3.79
CA PHE A 13 -3.05 4.13 2.48
C PHE A 13 -2.54 2.69 2.56
N PHE A 14 -2.69 1.95 1.46
CA PHE A 14 -2.16 0.60 1.30
C PHE A 14 -1.70 0.41 -0.15
N ILE A 15 -0.75 -0.51 -0.34
CA ILE A 15 -0.26 -0.93 -1.65
C ILE A 15 -0.72 -2.36 -1.85
N CYS A 16 -1.40 -2.65 -2.96
CA CYS A 16 -1.83 -4.02 -3.27
C CYS A 16 -0.68 -4.83 -3.85
N THR A 17 -0.34 -5.96 -3.24
CA THR A 17 0.63 -6.95 -3.77
C THR A 17 -0.01 -7.95 -4.74
N THR A 18 -1.35 -8.03 -4.74
CA THR A 18 -2.14 -8.91 -5.61
C THR A 18 -3.36 -8.16 -6.16
N LYS A 19 -4.07 -8.77 -7.12
CA LYS A 19 -5.31 -8.20 -7.66
C LYS A 19 -6.42 -8.25 -6.62
N THR A 20 -6.94 -7.09 -6.20
CA THR A 20 -7.95 -6.97 -5.15
C THR A 20 -9.28 -6.42 -5.69
N GLU A 21 -9.98 -7.21 -6.52
CA GLU A 21 -11.23 -6.77 -7.18
C GLU A 21 -12.34 -6.44 -6.17
N TRP A 22 -12.39 -7.15 -5.03
CA TRP A 22 -13.40 -6.96 -3.98
C TRP A 22 -13.32 -5.62 -3.25
N LEU A 23 -12.23 -4.85 -3.45
CA LEU A 23 -12.06 -3.49 -2.93
C LEU A 23 -12.64 -2.41 -3.86
N GLY A 24 -13.02 -2.79 -5.09
CA GLY A 24 -13.64 -1.90 -6.06
C GLY A 24 -14.89 -1.21 -5.49
N GLY A 25 -14.99 0.11 -5.68
CA GLY A 25 -16.10 0.92 -5.17
C GLY A 25 -16.10 1.18 -3.65
N LYS A 26 -15.29 0.44 -2.87
CA LYS A 26 -15.16 0.59 -1.41
C LYS A 26 -13.97 1.45 -1.01
N HIS A 27 -12.90 1.38 -1.80
CA HIS A 27 -11.67 2.13 -1.57
C HIS A 27 -11.32 2.94 -2.81
N VAL A 28 -10.99 4.21 -2.60
CA VAL A 28 -10.51 5.08 -3.68
C VAL A 28 -9.10 4.66 -4.07
N VAL A 29 -8.89 4.32 -5.34
CA VAL A 29 -7.58 4.13 -5.96
C VAL A 29 -7.14 5.49 -6.52
N PHE A 30 -6.05 6.04 -5.98
CA PHE A 30 -5.59 7.39 -6.34
C PHE A 30 -4.40 7.36 -7.30
N GLU A 31 -3.50 6.39 -7.19
CA GLU A 31 -2.33 6.24 -8.07
C GLU A 31 -1.93 4.77 -8.25
N LYS A 32 -1.04 4.53 -9.22
CA LYS A 32 -0.29 3.28 -9.39
C LYS A 32 1.19 3.58 -9.22
N VAL A 33 1.94 2.62 -8.68
CA VAL A 33 3.40 2.72 -8.60
C VAL A 33 3.95 2.97 -10.01
N LYS A 34 4.75 4.04 -10.16
CA LYS A 34 5.26 4.48 -11.48
C LYS A 34 5.96 3.33 -12.20
N GLU A 35 5.64 3.15 -13.48
CA GLU A 35 6.09 2.03 -14.30
C GLU A 35 7.63 1.93 -14.39
N HIS A 36 8.30 3.08 -14.52
CA HIS A 36 9.77 3.18 -14.55
C HIS A 36 10.45 2.84 -13.22
N CYS A 37 9.69 2.84 -12.11
CA CYS A 37 10.16 2.35 -10.82
C CYS A 37 9.57 0.99 -10.46
N LEU A 38 8.68 0.42 -11.26
CA LEU A 38 7.88 -0.77 -10.91
C LEU A 38 8.79 -1.92 -10.47
N ARG A 39 9.84 -2.23 -11.23
CA ARG A 39 10.72 -3.35 -10.90
C ARG A 39 11.53 -3.14 -9.61
N ARG A 40 11.94 -1.91 -9.31
CA ARG A 40 12.74 -1.60 -8.10
C ARG A 40 11.85 -1.41 -6.88
N CYS A 41 10.72 -0.73 -7.04
CA CYS A 41 9.75 -0.49 -5.98
C CYS A 41 9.02 -1.77 -5.58
N MET A 42 8.67 -2.65 -6.54
CA MET A 42 8.04 -3.92 -6.21
C MET A 42 8.96 -4.82 -5.40
N ASN A 43 10.28 -4.84 -5.66
CA ASN A 43 11.24 -5.56 -4.80
C ASN A 43 11.19 -5.08 -3.34
N ILE A 44 11.02 -3.77 -3.11
CA ILE A 44 10.91 -3.20 -1.76
C ILE A 44 9.57 -3.60 -1.13
N VAL A 45 8.47 -3.49 -1.87
CA VAL A 45 7.13 -3.86 -1.40
C VAL A 45 7.07 -5.35 -1.06
N GLU A 46 7.62 -6.22 -1.91
CA GLU A 46 7.73 -7.66 -1.66
C GLU A 46 8.62 -7.96 -0.45
N ALA A 47 9.74 -7.24 -0.28
CA ALA A 47 10.58 -7.38 0.90
C ALA A 47 9.83 -6.96 2.18
N MET A 48 9.06 -5.87 2.13
CA MET A 48 8.20 -5.42 3.24
C MET A 48 7.11 -6.44 3.58
N GLU A 49 6.50 -7.07 2.57
CA GLU A 49 5.45 -8.09 2.75
C GLU A 49 5.95 -9.31 3.55
N ARG A 50 7.22 -9.70 3.38
CA ARG A 50 7.83 -10.82 4.14
C ARG A 50 7.90 -10.60 5.65
N PHE A 51 7.86 -9.35 6.10
CA PHE A 51 7.83 -9.02 7.54
C PHE A 51 6.41 -9.00 8.11
N GLY A 52 5.40 -9.14 7.26
CA GLY A 52 4.00 -9.25 7.65
C GLY A 52 3.62 -10.65 8.12
N SER A 53 2.38 -10.78 8.57
CA SER A 53 1.79 -12.06 8.98
C SER A 53 0.32 -12.11 8.60
N ARG A 54 -0.27 -13.31 8.62
CA ARG A 54 -1.66 -13.54 8.18
C ARG A 54 -2.70 -12.73 8.96
N ASN A 55 -2.42 -12.33 10.21
CA ASN A 55 -3.32 -11.52 11.03
C ASN A 55 -3.00 -10.01 10.99
N GLY A 56 -2.07 -9.57 10.14
CA GLY A 56 -1.66 -8.18 9.99
C GLY A 56 -0.65 -7.70 11.04
N LYS A 57 -0.18 -8.54 11.97
CA LYS A 57 0.99 -8.20 12.79
C LYS A 57 2.23 -8.12 11.91
N THR A 58 3.07 -7.13 12.15
CA THR A 58 4.30 -6.90 11.38
C THR A 58 5.44 -6.49 12.30
N SER A 59 6.68 -6.72 11.84
CA SER A 59 7.86 -6.10 12.44
C SER A 59 7.87 -4.59 12.17
N LYS A 60 8.68 -3.83 12.91
CA LYS A 60 8.73 -2.37 12.73
C LYS A 60 9.27 -2.03 11.34
N ILE A 61 8.43 -1.42 10.52
CA ILE A 61 8.78 -0.85 9.21
C ILE A 61 8.48 0.65 9.26
N THR A 62 9.44 1.47 8.85
CA THR A 62 9.35 2.94 8.91
C THR A 62 9.73 3.56 7.58
N ILE A 63 8.98 4.57 7.15
CA ILE A 63 9.39 5.47 6.07
C ILE A 63 10.43 6.42 6.68
N SER A 64 11.70 6.23 6.34
CA SER A 64 12.80 7.03 6.91
C SER A 64 12.87 8.44 6.33
N ASP A 65 12.42 8.61 5.08
CA ASP A 65 12.40 9.88 4.36
C ASP A 65 11.33 9.82 3.24
N CYS A 66 10.73 10.96 2.91
CA CYS A 66 9.75 11.09 1.84
C CYS A 66 9.64 12.55 1.34
N GLY A 67 9.37 12.73 0.05
CA GLY A 67 9.18 14.05 -0.54
C GLY A 67 8.67 13.99 -1.98
N GLN A 68 8.50 15.16 -2.59
CA GLN A 68 8.18 15.30 -4.00
C GLN A 68 9.49 15.48 -4.80
N LEU A 69 9.57 14.83 -5.96
CA LEU A 69 10.65 15.02 -6.94
C LEU A 69 10.46 16.32 -7.74
#